data_AF-A0AAW6X8I3-F1
#
_entry.id   AF-A0AAW6X8I3-F1
#
_cell.length_a   1.000
_cell.length_b   1.000
_cell.length_c   1.000
_cell.angle_alpha   90.00
_cell.angle_beta   90.00
_cell.angle_gamma   90.00
#
_symmetry.space_group_name_H-M   'P 1'
#
loop_
_entity.id
_entity.type
_entity.pdbx_description
1 polymer ?
#
loop_
_entity_poly.entity_id
_entity_poly.type
_entity_poly.pdbx_seq_one_letter_code
_entity_poly.pdbx_strand_id
1 'polypeptide(L)'
;MGLAPDGALIVLENAIQSGQGRILRIPSPKAAGMHRIEILREGMESPVNLTIPPQGCAFVSESRIRHRLLPGHETEVPDSFRLYQLPLPLTAAQ
;
A
#
# COMPACT_ATOMS: atom_id res chain seq x y z
N MET A 1 -5.06 -5.00 -2.09
CA MET A 1 -4.93 -4.36 -3.43
C MET A 1 -6.24 -3.68 -3.79
N GLY A 2 -6.21 -2.69 -4.68
CA GLY A 2 -7.40 -1.97 -5.13
C GLY A 2 -7.16 -1.26 -6.46
N LEU A 3 -8.23 -0.97 -7.20
CA LEU A 3 -8.14 -0.22 -8.45
C LEU A 3 -8.13 1.28 -8.16
N ALA A 4 -7.21 1.99 -8.80
CA ALA A 4 -7.22 3.44 -8.91
C ALA A 4 -8.30 3.89 -9.92
N PRO A 5 -8.73 5.17 -9.87
CA PRO A 5 -9.75 5.68 -10.80
C PRO A 5 -9.36 5.59 -12.29
N ASP A 6 -8.06 5.59 -12.60
CA ASP A 6 -7.54 5.42 -13.96
C ASP A 6 -7.45 3.94 -14.39
N GLY A 7 -7.91 3.01 -13.55
CA GLY A 7 -7.87 1.58 -13.80
C GLY A 7 -6.54 0.89 -13.47
N ALA A 8 -5.53 1.64 -12.98
CA ALA A 8 -4.29 1.05 -12.49
C ALA A 8 -4.54 0.21 -11.23
N LEU A 9 -3.81 -0.89 -11.06
CA LEU A 9 -3.87 -1.70 -9.85
C LEU A 9 -2.84 -1.20 -8.83
N ILE A 10 -3.31 -0.90 -7.62
CA ILE A 10 -2.46 -0.54 -6.48
C ILE A 10 -2.31 -1.76 -5.57
N VAL A 11 -1.07 -2.12 -5.27
CA VAL A 11 -0.71 -3.30 -4.49
C VAL A 11 0.11 -2.87 -3.27
N LEU A 12 -0.23 -3.43 -2.11
CA LEU A 12 0.60 -3.32 -0.91
C LEU A 12 1.50 -4.54 -0.86
N GLU A 13 2.80 -4.30 -0.78
CA GLU A 13 3.77 -5.32 -0.49
C GLU A 13 4.25 -5.15 0.95
N ASN A 14 4.00 -6.17 1.76
CA ASN A 14 4.16 -6.06 3.21
C ASN A 14 5.59 -6.39 3.69
N ALA A 15 6.45 -6.87 2.77
CA ALA A 15 7.88 -7.13 2.96
C ALA A 15 8.24 -7.73 4.34
N ILE A 16 7.46 -8.71 4.80
CA ILE A 16 7.39 -9.18 6.19
C ILE A 16 8.77 -9.60 6.73
N GLN A 17 9.65 -10.09 5.87
CA GLN A 17 11.01 -10.52 6.24
C GLN A 17 12.07 -9.41 6.13
N SER A 18 11.88 -8.44 5.23
CA SER A 18 12.90 -7.41 4.93
C SER A 18 12.59 -6.04 5.55
N GLY A 19 11.38 -5.81 6.05
CA GLY A 19 10.95 -4.53 6.60
C GLY A 19 10.90 -3.39 5.57
N GLN A 20 10.90 -3.74 4.27
CA GLN A 20 10.91 -2.80 3.16
C GLN A 20 9.56 -2.80 2.44
N GLY A 21 8.50 -2.53 3.19
CA GLY A 21 7.14 -2.50 2.67
C GLY A 21 6.98 -1.42 1.61
N ARG A 22 6.20 -1.71 0.58
CA ARG A 22 6.04 -0.86 -0.59
C ARG A 22 4.58 -0.67 -0.98
N ILE A 23 4.30 0.49 -1.58
CA ILE A 23 3.09 0.73 -2.36
C ILE A 23 3.50 0.67 -3.83
N LEU A 24 2.92 -0.28 -4.55
CA LEU A 24 3.21 -0.53 -5.96
C LEU A 24 2.01 -0.14 -6.83
N ARG A 25 2.29 0.29 -8.05
CA ARG A 25 1.31 0.54 -9.11
C ARG A 25 1.61 -0.31 -10.32
N ILE A 26 0.56 -0.92 -10.87
CA ILE A 26 0.58 -1.62 -12.15
C ILE A 26 -0.37 -0.85 -13.08
N PRO A 27 0.15 -0.01 -14.00
CA PRO A 27 -0.67 0.88 -14.82
C PRO A 27 -1.65 0.15 -15.75
N SER A 28 -1.24 -0.99 -16.30
CA SER A 28 -2.04 -1.76 -17.25
C SER A 28 -2.21 -3.21 -16.77
N PRO A 29 -3.02 -3.44 -15.72
CA PRO A 29 -3.12 -4.76 -15.09
C PRO A 29 -3.80 -5.81 -15.97
N LYS A 30 -4.49 -5.38 -17.05
CA LYS A 30 -5.14 -6.27 -18.02
C LYS A 30 -4.26 -6.58 -19.25
N ALA A 31 -3.11 -5.94 -19.40
CA ALA A 31 -2.21 -6.20 -20.53
C ALA A 31 -1.63 -7.62 -20.45
N ALA A 32 -1.40 -8.26 -21.59
CA ALA A 32 -0.76 -9.57 -21.63
C ALA A 32 0.77 -9.45 -21.41
N GLY A 33 1.38 -10.51 -20.86
CA GLY A 33 2.83 -10.56 -20.63
C GLY A 33 3.27 -10.01 -19.28
N MET A 34 4.56 -9.70 -19.14
CA MET A 34 5.09 -9.15 -17.89
C MET A 34 4.62 -7.71 -17.69
N HIS A 35 4.09 -7.43 -16.50
CA HIS A 35 3.63 -6.09 -16.15
C HIS A 35 4.79 -5.20 -15.69
N ARG A 36 4.77 -3.94 -16.14
CA ARG A 36 5.57 -2.89 -15.54
C ARG A 36 5.07 -2.62 -14.12
N ILE A 37 6.00 -2.65 -13.16
CA ILE A 37 5.74 -2.30 -11.76
C ILE A 37 6.37 -0.93 -11.50
N GLU A 38 5.56 -0.01 -11.00
CA GLU A 38 5.99 1.30 -10.53
C GLU A 38 5.97 1.29 -9.00
N ILE A 39 7.06 1.71 -8.36
CA ILE A 39 7.11 1.89 -6.90
C ILE A 39 6.64 3.31 -6.63
N LEU A 40 5.49 3.44 -5.94
CA LEU A 40 4.98 4.74 -5.52
C LEU A 40 5.53 5.16 -4.15
N ARG A 41 5.84 4.18 -3.29
CA ARG A 41 6.45 4.40 -1.98
C ARG A 41 7.19 3.17 -1.50
N GLU A 42 8.26 3.38 -0.75
CA GLU A 42 9.08 2.34 -0.11
C GLU A 42 9.36 2.68 1.36
N GLY A 43 10.03 1.76 2.07
CA GLY A 43 10.44 1.94 3.46
C GLY A 43 9.28 1.90 4.46
N MET A 44 8.17 1.26 4.10
CA MET A 44 7.05 1.07 5.02
C MET A 44 7.32 -0.12 5.94
N GLU A 45 6.97 0.01 7.21
CA GLU A 45 7.24 -1.02 8.21
C GLU A 45 6.42 -2.29 7.92
N SER A 46 5.11 -2.12 7.68
CA SER A 46 4.20 -3.22 7.34
C SER A 46 2.84 -2.70 6.85
N PRO A 47 2.69 -2.29 5.57
CA PRO A 47 1.42 -1.81 5.01
C PRO A 47 0.39 -2.93 4.89
N VAL A 48 -0.81 -2.77 5.48
CA VAL A 48 -1.83 -3.83 5.57
C VAL A 48 -3.20 -3.49 5.00
N ASN A 49 -3.70 -2.28 5.24
CA ASN A 49 -5.02 -1.87 4.75
C ASN A 49 -4.88 -0.85 3.64
N LEU A 50 -5.73 -0.94 2.62
CA LEU A 50 -5.75 -0.01 1.48
C LEU A 50 -7.19 0.42 1.21
N THR A 51 -7.42 1.73 1.09
CA THR A 51 -8.66 2.30 0.57
C THR A 51 -8.33 3.35 -0.47
N ILE A 52 -9.05 3.34 -1.59
CA ILE A 52 -8.87 4.29 -2.69
C ILE A 52 -10.24 4.92 -2.97
N PRO A 53 -10.49 6.17 -2.55
CA PRO A 53 -11.72 6.86 -2.88
C PRO A 53 -11.67 7.42 -4.31
N PRO A 54 -12.82 7.83 -4.87
CA PRO A 54 -12.91 8.39 -6.22
C PRO A 54 -12.00 9.60 -6.46
N GLN A 55 -11.72 10.40 -5.43
CA GLN A 55 -10.78 11.52 -5.47
C GLN A 55 -9.30 11.14 -5.74
N GLY A 56 -8.96 9.86 -5.90
CA GLY A 56 -7.66 9.46 -6.46
C GLY A 56 -6.49 9.49 -5.47
N CYS A 57 -6.74 9.20 -4.19
CA CYS A 57 -5.69 9.02 -3.18
C CYS A 57 -5.71 7.58 -2.66
N ALA A 58 -4.55 6.98 -2.41
CA ALA A 58 -4.46 5.77 -1.61
C ALA A 58 -4.29 6.13 -0.13
N PHE A 59 -5.18 5.60 0.71
CA PHE A 59 -5.03 5.60 2.16
C PHE A 59 -4.53 4.22 2.60
N VAL A 60 -3.38 4.21 3.28
CA VAL A 60 -2.71 2.98 3.69
C VAL A 60 -2.42 3.01 5.18
N SER A 61 -2.77 1.94 5.89
CA SER A 61 -2.39 1.79 7.30
C SER A 61 -1.22 0.83 7.44
N GLU A 62 -0.33 1.10 8.40
CA GLU A 62 0.65 0.10 8.85
C GLU A 62 0.00 -0.91 9.81
N SER A 63 0.66 -2.04 10.05
CA SER A 63 0.16 -3.14 10.87
C SER A 63 0.47 -2.91 12.35
N ARG A 64 0.38 -3.97 13.17
CA ARG A 64 0.74 -3.97 14.62
C ARG A 64 -0.16 -3.14 15.55
N ILE A 65 -1.27 -2.55 15.10
CA ILE A 65 -2.30 -2.03 16.03
C ILE A 65 -2.81 -3.13 16.98
N ARG A 66 -2.90 -4.37 16.51
CA ARG A 66 -3.23 -5.54 17.35
C ARG A 66 -2.26 -5.71 18.51
N HIS A 67 -0.98 -5.36 18.33
CA HIS A 67 0.03 -5.47 19.37
C HIS A 67 -0.14 -4.42 20.49
N ARG A 68 -0.99 -3.41 20.29
CA ARG A 68 -1.41 -2.48 21.35
C ARG A 68 -2.70 -2.92 22.04
N LEU A 69 -3.49 -3.78 21.41
CA LEU A 69 -4.89 -4.05 21.81
C LEU A 69 -5.08 -5.36 22.57
N LEU A 70 -4.21 -6.35 22.37
CA LEU A 70 -4.32 -7.68 22.98
C LEU A 70 -3.00 -8.04 23.67
N PRO A 71 -2.97 -8.84 24.75
CA PRO A 71 -1.72 -9.34 25.30
C PRO A 71 -1.10 -10.45 24.42
N GLY A 72 0.24 -10.56 24.44
CA GLY A 72 1.01 -11.60 23.74
C GLY A 72 1.64 -11.11 22.43
N HIS A 73 2.88 -10.64 22.51
CA HIS A 73 3.65 -10.17 21.34
C HIS A 73 4.99 -10.87 21.29
N GLU A 74 5.31 -11.44 20.13
CA GLU A 74 6.63 -12.03 19.85
C GLU A 74 7.65 -10.97 19.42
N THR A 75 7.22 -9.73 19.17
CA THR A 75 8.03 -8.63 18.62
C THR A 75 7.67 -7.27 19.24
N GLU A 76 8.57 -6.31 19.09
CA GLU A 76 8.45 -4.94 19.60
C GLU A 76 7.17 -4.24 19.11
N VAL A 77 6.49 -3.52 20.01
CA VAL A 77 5.27 -2.77 19.72
C VAL A 77 5.68 -1.40 19.15
N PRO A 78 5.18 -0.97 17.98
CA PRO A 78 5.57 0.33 17.42
C PRO A 78 5.13 1.48 18.34
N ASP A 79 5.95 2.52 18.43
CA ASP A 79 5.64 3.73 19.20
C ASP A 79 4.48 4.54 18.61
N SER A 80 4.24 4.40 17.31
CA SER A 80 3.19 5.11 16.58
C SER A 80 2.51 4.21 15.56
N PHE A 81 1.22 4.43 15.33
CA PHE A 81 0.48 3.85 14.21
C PHE A 81 0.34 4.91 13.13
N ARG A 82 0.68 4.56 11.88
CA ARG A 82 0.68 5.52 10.77
C ARG A 82 -0.41 5.21 9.76
N LEU A 83 -1.09 6.27 9.36
CA LEU A 83 -1.95 6.32 8.18
C LEU A 83 -1.25 7.19 7.15
N TYR A 84 -0.97 6.61 5.99
CA TYR A 84 -0.38 7.31 4.86
C TYR A 84 -1.48 7.71 3.89
N GLN A 85 -1.44 8.96 3.47
CA GLN A 85 -2.20 9.45 2.32
C GLN A 85 -1.22 9.65 1.17
N LEU A 86 -1.51 9.02 0.03
CA LEU A 86 -0.67 9.11 -1.17
C LEU A 86 -1.54 9.50 -2.37
N PRO A 87 -1.35 10.70 -2.93
CA PRO A 87 -1.97 11.05 -4.22
C PRO A 87 -1.55 10.04 -5.29
N LEU A 88 -2.52 9.49 -6.02
CA LEU A 88 -2.23 8.58 -7.12
C LEU A 88 -2.09 9.37 -8.42
N PRO A 89 -1.19 8.95 -9.33
CA PRO A 89 -1.15 9.54 -10.66
C PRO A 89 -2.46 9.21 -11.36
N LEU A 90 -3.34 10.21 -11.49
CA LEU A 90 -4.52 10.11 -12.32
C LEU A 90 -4.05 10.42 -13.74
N THR A 91 -3.90 9.39 -14.56
CA THR A 91 -3.60 9.61 -15.98
C THR A 91 -4.76 10.40 -16.56
N ALA A 92 -4.52 11.63 -17.07
CA ALA A 92 -5.52 12.37 -17.81
C ALA A 92 -5.94 11.50 -18.99
N ALA A 93 -7.23 11.14 -19.06
CA ALA A 93 -7.76 10.49 -20.25
C ALA A 93 -7.46 11.41 -21.45
N GLN A 94 -6.66 10.91 -22.39
CA GLN A 94 -6.53 11.50 -23.72
C GLN A 94 -7.77 11.16 -24.55
#